data_AF-A0A1W9TWB5-F1
#
_entry.id   AF-A0A1W9TWB5-F1
#
_cell.length_a   1.000
_cell.length_b   1.000
_cell.length_c   1.000
_cell.angle_alpha   90.00
_cell.angle_beta   90.00
_cell.angle_gamma   90.00
#
_symmetry.space_group_name_H-M   'P 1'
#
loop_
_entity.id
_entity.type
_entity.pdbx_description
1 polymer ?
#
loop_
_entity_poly.entity_id
_entity_poly.type
_entity_poly.pdbx_seq_one_letter_code
_entity_poly.pdbx_strand_id
1 'polypeptide(L)'
;VAEEGYFPQSWRKVNKAGVPVNILLIQASCSCVLSLSILIMPTVSSAFMLMSALAAQLYLIMYLLMFSAAIRLRYTKPDVKRGYTIPGGKVGIWIVCGIAILTCILVIIFGFIPPLSVRSEGISSSLYYLLFLFVGIALFIAIPLHFFHYSQKNQKKE
;
A
#
# COMPACT_ATOMS: atom_id res chain seq x y z
N VAL A 1 -13.88 -5.91 4.45
CA VAL A 1 -12.89 -5.45 5.46
C VAL A 1 -13.52 -4.92 6.75
N ALA A 2 -14.36 -3.87 6.75
CA ALA A 2 -14.95 -3.35 8.00
C ALA A 2 -15.86 -4.37 8.71
N GLU A 3 -16.65 -5.16 7.96
CA GLU A 3 -17.53 -6.18 8.53
C GLU A 3 -16.82 -7.48 8.94
N GLU A 4 -15.62 -7.75 8.39
CA GLU A 4 -14.91 -9.02 8.51
C GLU A 4 -14.12 -9.20 9.82
N GLY A 5 -14.31 -8.32 10.80
CA GLY A 5 -13.63 -8.48 12.10
C GLY A 5 -12.30 -7.74 12.25
N TYR A 6 -11.72 -7.21 11.16
CA TYR A 6 -10.32 -6.74 11.16
C TYR A 6 -10.05 -5.38 11.82
N PHE A 7 -11.08 -4.55 12.04
CA PHE A 7 -10.94 -3.21 12.65
C PHE A 7 -11.66 -3.07 13.98
N PRO A 8 -11.31 -2.12 14.88
CA PRO A 8 -12.07 -1.86 16.11
C PRO A 8 -13.54 -1.52 15.80
N GLN A 9 -14.48 -1.90 16.66
CA GLN A 9 -15.91 -1.63 16.46
C GLN A 9 -16.21 -0.13 16.23
N SER A 10 -15.49 0.77 16.90
CA SER A 10 -15.62 2.21 16.71
C SER A 10 -15.31 2.70 15.30
N TRP A 11 -14.46 2.00 14.54
CA TRP A 11 -14.08 2.38 13.17
C TRP A 11 -15.05 1.85 12.11
N ARG A 12 -15.90 0.90 12.48
CA ARG A 12 -16.89 0.28 11.59
C ARG A 12 -18.23 1.05 11.55
N LYS A 13 -18.36 2.13 12.33
CA LYS A 13 -19.60 2.91 12.39
C LYS A 13 -19.93 3.48 11.01
N VAL A 14 -21.11 3.12 10.51
CA VAL A 14 -21.69 3.65 9.28
C VAL A 14 -22.78 4.67 9.60
N ASN A 15 -22.97 5.66 8.73
CA ASN A 15 -24.09 6.58 8.82
C ASN A 15 -25.37 5.97 8.22
N LYS A 16 -26.47 6.74 8.21
CA LYS A 16 -27.77 6.33 7.64
C LYS A 16 -27.71 5.96 6.15
N ALA A 17 -26.68 6.41 5.42
CA ALA A 17 -26.47 6.12 4.00
C ALA A 17 -25.50 4.93 3.78
N GLY A 18 -25.13 4.19 4.84
CA GLY A 18 -24.21 3.06 4.75
C GLY A 18 -22.73 3.46 4.57
N VAL A 19 -22.40 4.74 4.74
CA VAL A 19 -21.03 5.23 4.53
C VAL A 19 -20.21 5.12 5.83
N PRO A 20 -19.00 4.53 5.80
CA PRO A 20 -18.14 4.38 6.98
C PRO A 20 -17.43 5.69 7.33
N VAL A 21 -18.12 6.58 8.05
CA VAL A 21 -17.67 7.96 8.32
C VAL A 21 -16.32 7.99 9.06
N ASN A 22 -16.13 7.12 10.05
CA ASN A 22 -14.91 7.13 10.86
C ASN A 22 -13.65 6.79 10.04
N ILE A 23 -13.76 5.84 9.11
CA ILE A 23 -12.64 5.47 8.22
C ILE A 23 -12.34 6.62 7.26
N LEU A 24 -13.37 7.25 6.69
CA LEU A 24 -13.18 8.41 5.82
C LEU A 24 -12.55 9.59 6.54
N LEU A 25 -12.95 9.86 7.79
CA LEU A 25 -12.32 10.91 8.60
C LEU A 25 -10.85 10.61 8.88
N ILE A 26 -10.51 9.35 9.21
CA ILE A 26 -9.11 8.94 9.40
C ILE A 26 -8.32 9.12 8.09
N GLN A 27 -8.85 8.65 6.96
CA GLN A 27 -8.22 8.83 5.67
C GLN A 27 -8.02 10.31 5.32
N ALA A 28 -9.04 11.14 5.50
CA ALA A 28 -9.00 12.58 5.22
C ALA A 28 -7.99 13.30 6.12
N SER A 29 -7.96 12.95 7.42
CA SER A 29 -6.96 13.48 8.36
C SER A 29 -5.55 13.09 7.95
N CYS A 30 -5.34 11.85 7.52
CA CYS A 30 -4.04 11.35 7.08
C CYS A 30 -3.58 12.08 5.81
N SER A 31 -4.45 12.27 4.82
CA SER A 31 -4.14 13.06 3.62
C SER A 31 -3.87 14.53 3.94
N CYS A 32 -4.55 15.10 4.93
CA CYS A 32 -4.32 16.48 5.37
C CYS A 32 -2.95 16.63 6.06
N VAL A 33 -2.54 15.66 6.88
CA VAL A 33 -1.20 15.65 7.47
C VAL A 33 -0.13 15.47 6.38
N LEU A 34 -0.38 14.59 5.40
CA LEU A 34 0.55 14.37 4.30
C LEU A 34 0.73 15.63 3.42
N SER A 35 -0.33 16.43 3.24
CA SER A 35 -0.24 17.66 2.46
C SER A 35 0.58 18.76 3.14
N LEU A 36 0.80 18.70 4.45
CA LEU A 36 1.72 19.60 5.16
C LEU A 36 3.17 19.49 4.66
N SER A 37 3.55 18.39 4.00
CA SER A 37 4.85 18.27 3.35
C SER A 37 5.11 19.33 2.28
N ILE A 38 4.07 19.98 1.74
CA ILE A 38 4.20 21.13 0.83
C ILE A 38 4.89 22.32 1.52
N LEU A 39 4.74 22.47 2.85
CA LEU A 39 5.38 23.56 3.60
C LEU A 39 6.88 23.36 3.80
N ILE A 40 7.34 22.11 3.74
CA ILE A 40 8.75 21.74 3.97
C ILE A 40 9.52 21.72 2.65
N MET A 41 8.85 21.31 1.56
CA MET A 41 9.47 21.27 0.24
C MET A 41 9.57 22.68 -0.37
N PRO A 42 10.66 22.99 -1.09
CA PRO A 42 10.88 24.31 -1.68
C PRO A 42 9.90 24.63 -2.81
N THR A 43 9.37 23.61 -3.49
CA THR A 43 8.36 23.78 -4.55
C THR A 43 7.19 22.82 -4.40
N VAL A 44 6.02 23.25 -4.91
CA VAL A 44 4.81 22.43 -4.99
C VAL A 44 5.04 21.19 -5.86
N SER A 45 5.85 21.30 -6.91
CA SER A 45 6.17 20.18 -7.81
C SER A 45 6.93 19.08 -7.07
N SER A 46 7.95 19.44 -6.29
CA SER A 46 8.74 18.51 -5.49
C SER A 46 7.87 17.80 -4.44
N ALA A 47 6.97 18.55 -3.78
CA ALA A 47 6.01 18.00 -2.83
C ALA A 47 5.00 17.02 -3.48
N PHE A 48 4.48 17.38 -4.65
CA PHE A 48 3.57 16.51 -5.40
C PHE A 48 4.27 15.22 -5.84
N MET A 49 5.51 15.30 -6.30
CA MET A 49 6.31 14.12 -6.67
C MET A 49 6.62 13.24 -5.47
N LEU A 50 6.93 13.83 -4.31
CA LEU A 50 7.11 13.10 -3.05
C LEU A 50 5.86 12.31 -2.68
N MET A 51 4.70 12.96 -2.65
CA MET A 51 3.42 12.31 -2.30
C MET A 51 3.04 11.23 -3.33
N SER A 52 3.24 11.51 -4.62
CA SER A 52 2.97 10.54 -5.69
C SER A 52 3.88 9.32 -5.61
N ALA A 53 5.17 9.53 -5.30
CA ALA A 53 6.11 8.44 -5.10
C ALA A 53 5.71 7.56 -3.93
N LEU A 54 5.36 8.16 -2.77
CA LEU A 54 4.87 7.40 -1.62
C LEU A 54 3.64 6.56 -1.97
N ALA A 55 2.64 7.16 -2.63
CA ALA A 55 1.42 6.45 -3.04
C ALA A 55 1.72 5.29 -4.00
N ALA A 56 2.57 5.52 -5.01
CA ALA A 56 2.98 4.49 -5.96
C ALA A 56 3.72 3.34 -5.28
N GLN A 57 4.63 3.64 -4.34
CA GLN A 57 5.39 2.62 -3.60
C GLN A 57 4.46 1.74 -2.75
N LEU A 58 3.54 2.35 -2.01
CA LEU A 58 2.55 1.60 -1.22
C LEU A 58 1.70 0.68 -2.11
N TYR A 59 1.32 1.16 -3.29
CA TYR A 59 0.56 0.38 -4.25
C TYR A 59 1.33 -0.83 -4.80
N LEU A 60 2.61 -0.63 -5.14
CA LEU A 60 3.46 -1.70 -5.64
C LEU A 60 3.71 -2.78 -4.58
N ILE A 61 3.84 -2.40 -3.31
CA ILE A 61 3.98 -3.35 -2.21
C ILE A 61 2.70 -4.20 -2.08
N MET A 62 1.52 -3.58 -2.20
CA MET A 62 0.25 -4.32 -2.24
C MET A 62 0.20 -5.28 -3.43
N TYR A 63 0.68 -4.86 -4.60
CA TYR A 63 0.76 -5.71 -5.79
C TYR A 63 1.70 -6.89 -5.61
N LEU A 64 2.85 -6.72 -4.96
CA LEU A 64 3.73 -7.85 -4.61
C LEU A 64 2.98 -8.89 -3.78
N LEU A 65 2.28 -8.46 -2.72
CA LEU A 65 1.49 -9.36 -1.88
C LEU A 65 0.38 -10.05 -2.69
N MET A 66 -0.30 -9.31 -3.57
CA MET A 66 -1.38 -9.83 -4.41
C MET A 66 -0.86 -10.90 -5.39
N PHE A 67 0.24 -10.64 -6.10
CA PHE A 67 0.82 -11.61 -7.04
C PHE A 67 1.37 -12.84 -6.32
N SER A 68 2.03 -12.67 -5.16
CA SER A 68 2.44 -13.79 -4.32
C SER A 68 1.24 -14.61 -3.83
N ALA A 69 0.15 -13.96 -3.43
CA ALA A 69 -1.09 -14.63 -3.02
C ALA A 69 -1.74 -15.38 -4.18
N ALA A 70 -1.72 -14.84 -5.39
CA ALA A 70 -2.24 -15.49 -6.59
C ALA A 70 -1.49 -16.80 -6.91
N ILE A 71 -0.15 -16.78 -6.84
CA ILE A 71 0.68 -17.98 -6.99
C ILE A 71 0.32 -18.98 -5.88
N ARG A 72 0.34 -18.56 -4.61
CA ARG A 72 0.02 -19.43 -3.46
C ARG A 72 -1.36 -20.08 -3.58
N LEU A 73 -2.38 -19.31 -3.96
CA LEU A 73 -3.76 -19.79 -4.11
C LEU A 73 -3.86 -20.91 -5.16
N ARG A 74 -3.02 -20.89 -6.19
CA ARG A 74 -2.99 -21.94 -7.22
C ARG A 74 -2.53 -23.29 -6.68
N TYR A 75 -1.70 -23.28 -5.63
CA TYR A 75 -1.23 -24.50 -4.97
C TYR A 75 -2.10 -24.90 -3.78
N THR A 76 -2.57 -23.93 -2.98
CA THR A 76 -3.34 -24.22 -1.75
C THR A 76 -4.79 -24.61 -2.02
N LYS A 77 -5.43 -24.07 -3.06
CA LYS A 77 -6.83 -24.37 -3.39
C LYS A 77 -6.97 -24.70 -4.88
N PRO A 78 -6.48 -25.86 -5.34
CA PRO A 78 -6.50 -26.22 -6.75
C PRO A 78 -7.94 -26.40 -7.28
N ASP A 79 -8.83 -27.02 -6.50
CA ASP A 79 -10.15 -27.54 -6.94
C ASP A 79 -11.28 -26.51 -7.00
N VAL A 80 -10.98 -25.25 -6.71
CA VAL A 80 -11.99 -24.18 -6.77
C VAL A 80 -12.34 -23.92 -8.23
N LYS A 81 -13.63 -24.01 -8.59
CA LYS A 81 -14.12 -23.57 -9.91
C LYS A 81 -13.89 -22.07 -10.06
N ARG A 82 -13.10 -21.68 -11.06
CA ARG A 82 -12.75 -20.28 -11.34
C ARG A 82 -13.47 -19.84 -12.61
N GLY A 83 -14.16 -18.69 -12.56
CA GLY A 83 -14.80 -18.11 -13.75
C GLY A 83 -13.80 -17.64 -14.82
N TYR A 84 -12.55 -17.38 -14.41
CA TYR A 84 -11.45 -17.04 -15.30
C TYR A 84 -10.17 -17.77 -14.89
N THR A 85 -9.41 -18.23 -15.88
CA THR A 85 -8.10 -18.86 -15.68
C THR A 85 -7.09 -18.31 -16.67
N ILE A 86 -5.90 -17.98 -16.18
CA ILE A 86 -4.77 -17.59 -17.02
C ILE A 86 -4.42 -18.76 -17.95
N PRO A 87 -4.32 -18.53 -19.28
CA PRO A 87 -3.92 -19.56 -20.23
C PRO A 87 -2.53 -20.11 -19.86
N GLY A 88 -2.31 -21.42 -20.07
CA GLY A 88 -1.05 -22.07 -19.68
C GLY A 88 -0.99 -22.57 -18.23
N GLY A 89 -2.11 -22.54 -17.49
CA GLY A 89 -2.25 -23.25 -16.21
C GLY A 89 -1.26 -22.77 -15.13
N LYS A 90 -0.48 -23.70 -14.56
CA LYS A 90 0.49 -23.39 -13.48
C LYS A 90 1.72 -22.66 -13.99
N VAL A 91 2.14 -22.92 -15.23
CA VAL A 91 3.31 -22.24 -15.83
C VAL A 91 2.93 -20.82 -16.22
N GLY A 92 1.75 -20.63 -16.83
CA GLY A 92 1.25 -19.32 -17.22
C GLY A 92 1.15 -18.34 -16.04
N ILE A 93 0.60 -18.78 -14.90
CA ILE A 93 0.53 -17.93 -13.71
C ILE A 93 1.91 -17.59 -13.14
N TRP A 94 2.87 -18.52 -13.18
CA TRP A 94 4.23 -18.29 -12.71
C TRP A 94 4.96 -17.26 -13.57
N ILE A 95 4.81 -17.33 -14.89
CA ILE A 95 5.41 -16.37 -15.82
C ILE A 95 4.80 -14.98 -15.60
N VAL A 96 3.48 -14.86 -15.62
CA VAL A 96 2.80 -13.57 -15.49
C VAL A 96 3.07 -12.92 -14.13
N CYS A 97 2.86 -13.67 -13.04
CA CYS A 97 3.11 -13.15 -11.70
C CYS A 97 4.60 -12.93 -11.43
N GLY A 98 5.49 -13.78 -11.97
CA GLY A 98 6.94 -13.64 -11.82
C GLY A 98 7.47 -12.38 -12.51
N ILE A 99 7.05 -12.11 -13.74
CA ILE A 99 7.37 -10.87 -14.46
C ILE A 99 6.82 -9.67 -13.68
N ALA A 100 5.56 -9.71 -13.24
CA ALA A 100 4.95 -8.61 -12.51
C ALA A 100 5.67 -8.32 -11.18
N ILE A 101 6.05 -9.36 -10.44
CA ILE A 101 6.85 -9.22 -9.20
C ILE A 101 8.21 -8.60 -9.51
N LEU A 102 8.91 -9.06 -10.54
CA LEU A 102 10.20 -8.51 -10.94
C LEU A 102 10.08 -7.03 -11.31
N THR A 103 9.07 -6.66 -12.11
CA THR A 103 8.79 -5.27 -12.47
C THR A 103 8.49 -4.42 -11.23
N CYS A 104 7.65 -4.92 -10.30
CA CYS A 104 7.34 -4.19 -9.07
C CYS A 104 8.61 -3.95 -8.23
N ILE A 105 9.47 -4.95 -8.08
CA ILE A 105 10.74 -4.81 -7.34
C ILE A 105 11.63 -3.75 -8.00
N LEU A 106 11.78 -3.78 -9.32
CA LEU A 106 12.56 -2.78 -10.05
C LEU A 106 12.01 -1.37 -9.85
N VAL A 107 10.70 -1.17 -10.00
CA VAL A 107 10.06 0.15 -9.82
C VAL A 107 10.15 0.62 -8.37
N ILE A 108 10.07 -0.30 -7.40
CA ILE A 108 10.31 0.03 -5.99
C ILE A 108 11.71 0.60 -5.82
N ILE A 109 12.74 -0.10 -6.30
CA ILE A 109 14.14 0.35 -6.25
C ILE A 109 14.31 1.72 -6.93
N PHE A 110 13.72 1.90 -8.12
CA PHE A 110 13.79 3.18 -8.83
C PHE A 110 13.07 4.32 -8.12
N GLY A 111 11.98 4.06 -7.38
CA GLY A 111 11.27 5.11 -6.66
C GLY A 111 12.02 5.64 -5.45
N PHE A 112 13.04 4.95 -4.95
CA PHE A 112 13.98 5.50 -3.97
C PHE A 112 15.01 6.45 -4.60
N ILE A 113 15.04 6.60 -5.93
CA ILE A 113 15.86 7.60 -6.60
C ILE A 113 15.05 8.90 -6.69
N PRO A 114 15.49 10.01 -6.05
CA PRO A 114 14.76 11.27 -6.10
C PRO A 114 14.65 11.80 -7.54
N PRO A 115 13.48 12.28 -7.97
CA PRO A 115 13.33 12.87 -9.29
C PRO A 115 14.11 14.18 -9.42
N LEU A 116 14.35 14.62 -10.66
CA LEU A 116 15.16 15.81 -10.95
C LEU A 116 14.65 17.07 -10.24
N SER A 117 13.33 17.24 -10.11
CA SER A 117 12.68 18.36 -9.40
C SER A 117 12.93 18.38 -7.89
N VAL A 118 13.35 17.26 -7.30
CA VAL A 118 13.75 17.18 -5.89
C VAL A 118 15.27 17.28 -5.79
N ARG A 119 15.99 16.69 -6.74
CA ARG A 119 17.47 16.65 -6.75
C ARG A 119 18.10 18.01 -7.06
N SER A 120 17.46 18.82 -7.92
CA SER A 120 17.92 20.17 -8.26
C SER A 120 17.92 21.13 -7.07
N GLU A 121 17.08 20.85 -6.07
CA GLU A 121 16.91 21.65 -4.85
C GLU A 121 18.01 21.39 -3.81
N GLY A 122 18.92 20.45 -4.10
CA GLY A 122 20.07 20.13 -3.26
C GLY A 122 19.97 18.83 -2.46
N ILE A 123 21.01 18.58 -1.67
CA ILE A 123 21.20 17.33 -0.93
C ILE A 123 20.17 17.19 0.21
N SER A 124 19.84 18.30 0.89
CA SER A 124 18.90 18.31 2.01
C SER A 124 17.48 17.86 1.59
N SER A 125 16.99 18.36 0.46
CA SER A 125 15.68 17.99 -0.11
C SER A 125 15.65 16.52 -0.54
N SER A 126 16.75 16.02 -1.11
CA SER A 126 16.91 14.62 -1.49
C SER A 126 16.91 13.69 -0.28
N LEU A 127 17.55 14.10 0.83
CA LEU A 127 17.56 13.34 2.08
C LEU A 127 16.17 13.33 2.73
N TYR A 128 15.49 14.48 2.77
CA TYR A 128 14.11 14.56 3.25
C TYR A 128 13.17 13.65 2.44
N TYR A 129 13.32 13.62 1.11
CA TYR A 129 12.55 12.71 0.26
C TYR A 129 12.73 11.24 0.64
N LEU A 130 13.98 10.80 0.81
CA LEU A 130 14.30 9.42 1.19
C LEU A 130 13.74 9.04 2.55
N LEU A 131 13.95 9.90 3.55
CA LEU A 131 13.46 9.67 4.92
C LEU A 131 11.93 9.65 4.96
N PHE A 132 11.27 10.60 4.30
CA PHE A 132 9.83 10.67 4.24
C PHE A 132 9.23 9.43 3.56
N LEU A 133 9.80 9.01 2.43
CA LEU A 133 9.32 7.84 1.70
C LEU A 133 9.53 6.56 2.50
N PHE A 134 10.70 6.38 3.14
CA PHE A 134 10.98 5.22 3.98
C PHE A 134 10.07 5.15 5.21
N VAL A 135 9.96 6.26 5.96
CA VAL A 135 9.11 6.35 7.16
C VAL A 135 7.64 6.20 6.79
N GLY A 136 7.20 6.84 5.71
CA GLY A 136 5.84 6.72 5.19
C GLY A 136 5.50 5.27 4.87
N ILE A 137 6.33 4.60 4.06
CA ILE A 137 6.13 3.19 3.71
C ILE A 137 6.08 2.32 4.97
N ALA A 138 7.03 2.46 5.89
CA ALA A 138 7.08 1.69 7.12
C ALA A 138 5.83 1.90 7.98
N LEU A 139 5.38 3.14 8.15
CA LEU A 139 4.20 3.50 8.93
C LEU A 139 2.92 2.92 8.32
N PHE A 140 2.71 3.12 7.02
CA PHE A 140 1.50 2.65 6.33
C PHE A 140 1.43 1.13 6.19
N ILE A 141 2.56 0.42 6.23
CA ILE A 141 2.58 -1.06 6.29
C ILE A 141 2.38 -1.56 7.73
N ALA A 142 3.02 -0.90 8.70
CA ALA A 142 2.93 -1.31 10.10
C ALA A 142 1.50 -1.22 10.64
N ILE A 143 0.73 -0.18 10.27
CA ILE A 143 -0.63 0.02 10.76
C ILE A 143 -1.56 -1.18 10.40
N PRO A 144 -1.75 -1.57 9.13
CA PRO A 144 -2.56 -2.74 8.78
C PRO A 144 -2.07 -4.04 9.39
N LEU A 145 -0.74 -4.26 9.44
CA LEU A 145 -0.17 -5.48 10.03
C LEU A 145 -0.44 -5.56 11.54
N HIS A 146 -0.32 -4.45 12.25
CA HIS A 146 -0.64 -4.36 13.66
C HIS A 146 -2.13 -4.66 13.91
N PHE A 147 -3.03 -4.06 13.14
CA PHE A 147 -4.46 -4.35 13.23
C PHE A 147 -4.80 -5.80 12.91
N PHE A 148 -4.17 -6.38 11.88
CA PHE A 148 -4.36 -7.78 11.52
C PHE A 148 -3.94 -8.72 12.65
N HIS A 149 -2.78 -8.49 13.27
CA HIS A 149 -2.30 -9.29 14.39
C HIS A 149 -3.20 -9.14 15.64
N TYR A 150 -3.64 -7.92 15.95
CA TYR A 150 -4.57 -7.65 17.04
C TYR A 150 -5.92 -8.34 16.82
N SER A 151 -6.46 -8.27 15.60
CA SER A 151 -7.71 -8.93 15.23
C SER A 151 -7.63 -10.45 15.37
N GLN A 152 -6.55 -11.08 14.91
CA GLN A 152 -6.38 -12.53 15.07
C GLN A 152 -6.29 -12.96 16.53
N LYS A 153 -5.65 -12.15 17.39
CA LYS A 153 -5.57 -12.43 18.83
C LYS A 153 -6.94 -12.38 19.50
N ASN A 154 -7.80 -11.45 19.09
CA ASN A 154 -9.15 -11.34 19.63
C ASN A 154 -10.07 -12.45 19.09
N GLN A 155 -9.95 -12.84 17.82
CA GLN A 155 -10.72 -13.97 17.25
C GLN A 155 -10.33 -15.34 17.82
N LYS A 156 -9.11 -15.50 18.36
CA LYS A 156 -8.69 -16.73 19.06
C LYS A 156 -9.12 -16.80 20.53
N LYS A 157 -9.68 -15.71 21.08
CA LYS A 157 -10.13 -15.61 22.49
C LYS A 157 -11.63 -15.83 22.65
N GLU A 158 -12.38 -15.80 21.56
CA GLU A 158 -13.79 -16.21 21.47
C GLU A 158 -13.89 -17.67 21.02
#